data_AF-A0A1G5F9V1-F1
#
_entry.id   AF-A0A1G5F9V1-F1
#
_cell.length_a   1.000
_cell.length_b   1.000
_cell.length_c   1.000
_cell.angle_alpha   90.00
_cell.angle_beta   90.00
_cell.angle_gamma   90.00
#
_symmetry.space_group_name_H-M   'P 1'
#
loop_
_entity.id
_entity.type
_entity.pdbx_description
1 polymer ?
#
loop_
_entity_poly.entity_id
_entity_poly.type
_entity_poly.pdbx_seq_one_letter_code
_entity_poly.pdbx_strand_id
1 'polypeptide(L)'
;MVKIYIYLAVGIAIIAVAVFIVSYIKKYRMKPLPMDEMEGHDFEYYCADLLKTNGFSEATVTKGSGDFGADILAEKDGITYAVQCKCYDKPIGVKAVQEIYAGRDYYGRMVGVVMTNQYFTQPAVELAQKLNIMLWDRGYLDSMDKT
;
A
#
# COMPACT_ATOMS: atom_id res chain seq x y z
N MET A 1 38.98 -20.59 34.17
CA MET A 1 39.14 -20.67 32.70
C MET A 1 37.93 -21.33 32.05
N VAL A 2 37.73 -22.66 32.13
CA VAL A 2 36.64 -23.38 31.44
C VAL A 2 35.22 -22.85 31.76
N LYS A 3 34.90 -22.61 33.05
CA LYS A 3 33.58 -22.06 33.45
C LYS A 3 33.29 -20.69 32.84
N ILE A 4 34.30 -19.83 32.69
CA ILE A 4 34.14 -18.48 32.09
C ILE A 4 33.77 -18.60 30.61
N TYR A 5 34.42 -19.51 29.88
CA TYR A 5 34.08 -19.78 28.46
C TYR A 5 32.67 -20.35 28.31
N ILE A 6 32.21 -21.19 29.24
CA ILE A 6 30.83 -21.71 29.26
C ILE A 6 29.82 -20.57 29.45
N TYR A 7 30.02 -19.68 30.42
CA TYR A 7 29.10 -18.55 30.65
C TYR A 7 29.05 -17.58 29.45
N LEU A 8 30.18 -17.31 28.81
CA LEU A 8 30.23 -16.49 27.58
C LEU A 8 29.48 -17.14 26.42
N ALA A 9 29.66 -18.46 26.21
CA ALA A 9 28.97 -19.19 25.16
C ALA A 9 27.44 -19.19 25.36
N VAL A 10 26.98 -19.38 26.60
CA VAL A 10 25.54 -19.30 26.94
C VAL A 10 24.99 -17.89 26.71
N GLY A 11 25.72 -16.86 27.13
CA GLY A 11 25.31 -15.47 26.89
C GLY A 11 25.15 -15.13 25.40
N ILE A 12 26.10 -15.55 24.56
CA ILE A 12 26.04 -15.36 23.10
C ILE A 12 24.83 -16.11 22.51
N ALA A 13 24.60 -17.36 22.94
CA ALA A 13 23.46 -18.14 22.48
C ALA A 13 22.11 -17.47 22.82
N ILE A 14 21.96 -16.93 24.03
CA ILE A 14 20.75 -16.22 24.46
C ILE A 14 20.53 -14.96 23.60
N ILE A 15 21.58 -14.18 23.34
CA ILE A 15 21.48 -12.99 22.48
C ILE A 15 21.11 -13.39 21.05
N ALA A 16 21.74 -14.43 20.50
CA ALA A 16 21.42 -14.92 19.15
C ALA A 16 19.97 -15.40 19.04
N VAL A 17 19.47 -16.12 20.05
CA VAL A 17 18.07 -16.56 20.12
C VAL A 17 17.14 -15.36 20.25
N ALA A 18 17.46 -14.38 21.10
CA ALA A 18 16.65 -13.17 21.25
C ALA A 18 16.59 -12.35 19.94
N VAL A 19 17.72 -12.17 19.26
CA VAL A 19 17.78 -11.53 17.94
C VAL A 19 16.94 -12.32 16.94
N PHE A 20 17.10 -13.65 16.88
CA PHE A 20 16.31 -14.50 15.98
C PHE A 20 14.81 -14.39 16.25
N ILE A 21 14.39 -14.42 17.52
CA ILE A 21 12.99 -14.27 17.93
C ILE A 21 12.46 -12.89 17.52
N VAL A 22 13.20 -11.81 17.77
CA VAL A 22 12.81 -10.45 17.37
C VAL A 22 12.69 -10.33 15.85
N SER A 23 13.66 -10.87 15.10
CA SER A 23 13.63 -10.91 13.64
C SER A 23 12.46 -11.74 13.11
N TYR A 24 12.17 -12.88 13.74
CA TYR A 24 11.06 -13.75 13.40
C TYR A 24 9.71 -13.07 13.67
N ILE A 25 9.54 -12.46 14.85
CA ILE A 25 8.34 -11.70 15.20
C ILE A 25 8.16 -10.50 14.26
N LYS A 26 9.22 -9.75 13.92
CA LYS A 26 9.14 -8.68 12.92
C LYS A 26 8.67 -9.23 11.57
N LYS A 27 9.25 -10.33 11.10
CA LYS A 27 8.86 -10.97 9.83
C LYS A 27 7.40 -11.43 9.82
N TYR A 28 6.90 -11.97 10.93
CA TYR A 28 5.51 -12.44 11.03
C TYR A 28 4.50 -11.31 11.28
N ARG A 29 4.88 -10.25 12.00
CA ARG A 29 4.07 -9.03 12.13
C ARG A 29 3.98 -8.24 10.82
N MET A 30 4.97 -8.40 9.95
CA MET A 30 5.01 -7.78 8.63
C MET A 30 4.35 -8.63 7.54
N LYS A 31 3.76 -9.80 7.86
CA LYS A 31 2.87 -10.43 6.89
C LYS A 31 1.63 -9.54 6.81
N PRO A 32 1.36 -8.89 5.66
CA PRO A 32 0.13 -8.15 5.51
C PRO A 32 -1.04 -9.10 5.78
N LEU A 33 -2.09 -8.58 6.43
CA LEU A 33 -3.37 -9.26 6.44
C LEU A 33 -3.78 -9.56 4.98
N PRO A 34 -4.57 -10.60 4.71
CA PRO A 34 -5.21 -10.72 3.40
C PRO A 34 -5.88 -9.36 3.09
N MET A 35 -5.71 -8.81 1.88
CA MET A 35 -6.28 -7.49 1.52
C MET A 35 -7.77 -7.38 1.89
N ASP A 36 -8.49 -8.50 1.86
CA ASP A 36 -9.91 -8.62 2.15
C ASP A 36 -10.29 -8.50 3.64
N GLU A 37 -9.30 -8.54 4.54
CA GLU A 37 -9.48 -8.42 5.99
C GLU A 37 -9.00 -7.05 6.53
N MET A 38 -8.57 -6.15 5.65
CA MET A 38 -8.07 -4.82 6.05
C MET A 38 -9.20 -3.80 6.16
N GLU A 39 -9.13 -2.96 7.20
CA GLU A 39 -9.91 -1.74 7.29
C GLU A 39 -9.39 -0.68 6.30
N GLY A 40 -10.23 0.30 5.95
CA GLY A 40 -9.89 1.30 4.92
C GLY A 40 -8.54 1.99 5.13
N HIS A 41 -8.24 2.41 6.36
CA HIS A 41 -6.98 3.08 6.69
C HIS A 41 -5.76 2.14 6.63
N ASP A 42 -5.92 0.88 7.05
CA ASP A 42 -4.84 -0.11 6.95
C ASP A 42 -4.53 -0.41 5.47
N PHE A 43 -5.56 -0.45 4.63
CA PHE A 43 -5.42 -0.65 3.20
C PHE A 43 -4.71 0.52 2.49
N GLU A 44 -4.91 1.77 2.95
CA GLU A 44 -4.16 2.94 2.46
C GLU A 44 -2.66 2.80 2.74
N TYR A 45 -2.27 2.42 3.96
CA TYR A 45 -0.85 2.19 4.28
C TYR A 45 -0.27 1.01 3.51
N TYR A 46 -1.03 -0.08 3.37
CA TYR A 46 -0.63 -1.22 2.53
C TYR A 46 -0.36 -0.78 1.09
N CYS A 47 -1.25 0.00 0.48
CA CYS A 47 -1.06 0.52 -0.87
C CYS A 47 0.16 1.45 -0.95
N ALA A 48 0.37 2.31 0.05
CA ALA A 48 1.53 3.19 0.10
C ALA A 48 2.85 2.40 0.16
N ASP A 49 2.91 1.34 0.96
CA ASP A 49 4.08 0.48 1.06
C ASP A 49 4.30 -0.34 -0.21
N LEU A 50 3.23 -0.86 -0.83
CA LEU A 50 3.29 -1.54 -2.12
C LEU A 50 3.84 -0.63 -3.22
N LEU A 51 3.48 0.66 -3.21
CA LEU A 51 4.05 1.65 -4.12
C LEU A 51 5.54 1.84 -3.87
N LYS A 52 5.97 1.97 -2.61
CA LYS A 52 7.40 2.13 -2.26
C LYS A 52 8.23 0.94 -2.73
N THR A 53 7.75 -0.29 -2.50
CA THR A 53 8.47 -1.50 -2.95
C THR A 53 8.55 -1.58 -4.47
N ASN A 54 7.60 -0.99 -5.18
CA ASN A 54 7.56 -0.89 -6.64
C ASN A 54 8.24 0.37 -7.21
N GLY A 55 9.10 1.02 -6.43
CA GLY A 55 9.99 2.09 -6.88
C GLY A 55 9.34 3.47 -6.97
N PHE A 56 8.18 3.67 -6.34
CA PHE A 56 7.63 5.01 -6.15
C PHE A 56 8.31 5.71 -4.97
N SER A 57 8.74 6.94 -5.17
CA SER A 57 9.21 7.85 -4.11
C SER A 57 8.05 8.65 -3.54
N GLU A 58 8.25 9.18 -2.33
CA GLU A 58 7.30 10.06 -1.63
C GLU A 58 5.88 9.51 -1.44
N ALA A 59 5.67 8.20 -1.61
CA ALA A 59 4.37 7.53 -1.41
C ALA A 59 3.89 7.69 0.04
N THR A 60 3.08 8.72 0.27
CA THR A 60 2.67 9.20 1.60
C THR A 60 1.16 9.28 1.67
N VAL A 61 0.58 8.66 2.71
CA VAL A 61 -0.85 8.73 3.00
C VAL A 61 -1.22 10.16 3.39
N THR A 62 -2.32 10.68 2.84
CA THR A 62 -2.84 12.02 3.13
C THR A 62 -3.58 12.03 4.48
N LYS A 63 -4.04 13.19 4.93
CA LYS A 63 -4.86 13.28 6.14
C LYS A 63 -6.20 12.58 5.88
N GLY A 64 -6.65 11.67 6.75
CA GLY A 64 -7.91 10.92 6.54
C GLY A 64 -9.21 11.74 6.58
N SER A 65 -9.16 13.07 6.76
CA SER A 65 -10.33 13.95 6.65
C SER A 65 -10.01 15.19 5.83
N GLY A 66 -10.87 15.48 4.85
CA GLY A 66 -10.66 16.56 3.90
C GLY A 66 -9.46 16.31 2.99
N ASP A 67 -9.27 15.05 2.58
CA ASP A 67 -8.27 14.61 1.60
C ASP A 67 -8.65 14.97 0.16
N PHE A 68 -9.87 15.45 -0.08
CA PHE A 68 -10.39 15.79 -1.41
C PHE A 68 -10.40 14.61 -2.40
N GLY A 69 -10.44 13.36 -1.90
CA GLY A 69 -10.54 12.16 -2.73
C GLY A 69 -9.21 11.59 -3.22
N ALA A 70 -8.08 11.93 -2.58
CA ALA A 70 -6.81 11.25 -2.79
C ALA A 70 -6.19 10.84 -1.45
N ASP A 71 -6.04 9.55 -1.24
CA ASP A 71 -5.54 8.96 0.01
C ASP A 71 -4.01 8.88 0.02
N ILE A 72 -3.35 8.82 -1.14
CA ILE A 72 -1.89 8.77 -1.26
C ILE A 72 -1.41 9.73 -2.34
N LEU A 73 -0.30 10.42 -2.06
CA LEU A 73 0.48 11.13 -3.06
C LEU A 73 1.79 10.38 -3.28
N ALA A 74 2.23 10.24 -4.54
CA ALA A 74 3.46 9.53 -4.87
C ALA A 74 4.13 10.12 -6.12
N GLU A 75 5.40 9.77 -6.33
CA GLU A 75 6.15 10.09 -7.53
C GLU A 75 6.88 8.84 -8.05
N LYS A 76 7.00 8.71 -9.37
CA LYS A 76 7.91 7.74 -9.98
C LYS A 76 8.45 8.30 -11.29
N ASP A 77 9.77 8.27 -11.46
CA ASP A 77 10.47 8.72 -12.67
C ASP A 77 10.06 10.14 -13.12
N GLY A 78 9.86 11.05 -12.17
CA GLY A 78 9.42 12.43 -12.42
C GLY A 78 7.92 12.60 -12.72
N ILE A 79 7.13 11.52 -12.69
CA ILE A 79 5.68 11.55 -12.84
C ILE A 79 5.02 11.55 -11.47
N THR A 80 4.12 12.50 -11.23
CA THR A 80 3.43 12.63 -9.94
C THR A 80 2.02 12.05 -9.97
N TYR A 81 1.66 11.34 -8.91
CA TYR A 81 0.44 10.56 -8.79
C TYR A 81 -0.40 11.02 -7.60
N ALA A 82 -1.71 11.07 -7.80
CA ALA A 82 -2.71 11.05 -6.74
C ALA A 82 -3.42 9.69 -6.80
N VAL A 83 -3.58 9.05 -5.66
CA VAL A 83 -4.15 7.70 -5.57
C VAL A 83 -5.31 7.68 -4.58
N GLN A 84 -6.45 7.12 -4.98
CA GLN A 84 -7.54 6.75 -4.10
C GLN A 84 -7.50 5.23 -3.88
N CYS A 85 -7.51 4.82 -2.64
CA CYS A 85 -7.60 3.44 -2.20
C CYS A 85 -9.06 3.09 -1.86
N LYS A 86 -9.54 1.93 -2.29
CA LYS A 86 -10.86 1.39 -1.90
C LYS A 86 -10.72 -0.08 -1.50
N CYS A 87 -10.93 -0.37 -0.21
CA CYS A 87 -11.04 -1.73 0.30
C CYS A 87 -12.51 -2.07 0.55
N TYR A 88 -13.15 -2.86 -0.32
CA TYR A 88 -14.57 -3.23 -0.21
C TYR A 88 -14.79 -4.73 -0.49
N ASP A 89 -16.03 -5.18 -0.26
CA ASP A 89 -16.52 -6.54 -0.53
C ASP A 89 -17.18 -6.70 -1.92
N LYS A 90 -17.25 -5.61 -2.68
CA LYS A 90 -17.97 -5.54 -3.95
C LYS A 90 -17.22 -4.70 -5.00
N PRO A 91 -17.55 -4.88 -6.30
CA PRO A 91 -16.92 -4.11 -7.36
C PRO A 91 -17.04 -2.60 -7.20
N ILE A 92 -15.98 -1.89 -7.61
CA ILE A 92 -15.86 -0.44 -7.48
C ILE A 92 -16.62 0.28 -8.61
N GLY A 93 -17.48 1.21 -8.19
CA GLY A 93 -18.31 2.03 -9.06
C GLY A 93 -17.66 3.35 -9.50
N VAL A 94 -18.38 4.09 -10.34
CA VAL A 94 -17.96 5.38 -10.91
C VAL A 94 -17.54 6.44 -9.88
N LYS A 95 -18.07 6.36 -8.64
CA LYS A 95 -17.80 7.34 -7.59
C LYS A 95 -16.31 7.46 -7.28
N ALA A 96 -15.59 6.35 -7.17
CA ALA A 96 -14.15 6.37 -6.87
C ALA A 96 -13.35 7.06 -7.99
N VAL A 97 -13.77 6.89 -9.24
CA VAL A 97 -13.15 7.54 -10.41
C VAL A 97 -13.40 9.06 -10.39
N GLN A 98 -14.61 9.48 -10.01
CA GLN A 98 -14.96 10.89 -9.89
C GLN A 98 -14.20 11.57 -8.74
N GLU A 99 -14.11 10.89 -7.59
CA GLU A 99 -13.37 11.36 -6.41
C GLU A 99 -11.90 11.60 -6.77
N ILE A 100 -11.23 10.60 -7.36
CA ILE A 100 -9.81 10.77 -7.69
C ILE A 100 -9.56 11.73 -8.85
N TYR A 101 -10.49 11.87 -9.78
CA TYR A 101 -10.38 12.88 -10.83
C TYR A 101 -10.30 14.29 -10.21
N ALA A 102 -11.19 14.59 -9.26
CA ALA A 102 -11.15 15.85 -8.53
C ALA A 102 -9.90 15.96 -7.64
N GLY A 103 -9.54 14.88 -6.94
CA GLY A 103 -8.36 14.84 -6.06
C GLY A 103 -7.05 15.06 -6.80
N ARG A 104 -6.86 14.41 -7.95
CA ARG A 104 -5.69 14.59 -8.83
C ARG A 104 -5.50 16.07 -9.17
N ASP A 105 -6.56 16.72 -9.62
CA ASP A 105 -6.51 18.12 -10.05
C ASP A 105 -6.30 19.06 -8.85
N TYR A 106 -6.94 18.78 -7.71
CA TYR A 106 -6.77 19.55 -6.47
C TYR A 106 -5.31 19.56 -5.99
N TYR A 107 -4.64 18.41 -6.02
CA TYR A 107 -3.23 18.30 -5.62
C TYR A 107 -2.23 18.62 -6.75
N GLY A 108 -2.70 19.00 -7.94
CA GLY A 108 -1.84 19.31 -9.09
C GLY A 108 -0.98 18.14 -9.56
N ARG A 109 -1.50 16.90 -9.47
CA ARG A 109 -0.78 15.69 -9.86
C ARG A 109 -1.03 15.33 -11.33
N MET A 110 -0.06 14.71 -11.97
CA MET A 110 -0.14 14.37 -13.40
C MET A 110 -1.09 13.20 -13.66
N VAL A 111 -1.12 12.22 -12.75
CA VAL A 111 -1.87 10.97 -12.93
C VAL A 111 -2.77 10.73 -11.74
N GLY A 112 -4.02 10.34 -12.01
CA GLY A 112 -4.98 9.90 -11.01
C GLY A 112 -5.15 8.38 -11.08
N VAL A 113 -5.19 7.71 -9.94
CA VAL A 113 -5.23 6.25 -9.84
C VAL A 113 -6.26 5.80 -8.81
N VAL A 114 -7.07 4.80 -9.15
CA VAL A 114 -7.83 4.06 -8.13
C VAL A 114 -7.17 2.71 -7.88
N MET A 115 -6.75 2.45 -6.64
CA MET A 115 -6.27 1.17 -6.14
C MET A 115 -7.36 0.46 -5.35
N THR A 116 -7.55 -0.85 -5.56
CA THR A 116 -8.57 -1.60 -4.82
C THR A 116 -8.25 -3.08 -4.69
N ASN A 117 -8.73 -3.70 -3.61
CA ASN A 117 -8.75 -5.15 -3.43
C ASN A 117 -9.81 -5.83 -4.30
N GLN A 118 -10.67 -5.09 -5.01
CA GLN A 118 -11.75 -5.62 -5.84
C GLN A 118 -11.48 -5.35 -7.32
N TYR A 119 -12.51 -5.55 -8.15
CA TYR A 119 -12.51 -5.21 -9.56
C TYR A 119 -13.44 -4.01 -9.82
N PHE A 120 -13.34 -3.42 -11.01
CA PHE A 120 -14.15 -2.28 -11.39
C PHE A 120 -15.41 -2.71 -12.15
N THR A 121 -16.50 -1.97 -11.94
CA THR A 121 -17.69 -2.09 -12.79
C THR A 121 -17.43 -1.55 -14.19
N GLN A 122 -18.14 -2.07 -15.19
CA GLN A 122 -18.00 -1.62 -16.59
C GLN A 122 -18.18 -0.10 -16.75
N PRO A 123 -19.17 0.57 -16.12
CA PRO A 123 -19.27 2.03 -16.18
C PRO A 123 -18.08 2.77 -15.55
N ALA A 124 -17.46 2.22 -14.50
CA ALA A 124 -16.26 2.81 -13.91
C ALA A 124 -15.07 2.73 -14.86
N VAL A 125 -14.92 1.60 -15.59
CA VAL A 125 -13.90 1.43 -16.63
C VAL A 125 -14.09 2.45 -17.75
N GLU A 126 -15.32 2.59 -18.27
CA GLU A 126 -15.65 3.54 -19.33
C GLU A 126 -15.36 4.99 -18.91
N LEU A 127 -15.73 5.37 -17.69
CA LEU A 127 -15.48 6.71 -17.17
C LEU A 127 -13.97 6.96 -16.97
N ALA A 128 -13.24 6.00 -16.41
CA ALA A 128 -11.81 6.12 -16.17
C ALA A 128 -11.03 6.34 -17.48
N GLN A 129 -11.42 5.64 -18.55
CA GLN A 129 -10.85 5.85 -19.88
C GLN A 129 -11.09 7.28 -20.40
N LYS A 130 -12.29 7.84 -20.19
CA LYS A 130 -12.61 9.22 -20.61
C LYS A 130 -11.85 10.28 -19.81
N LEU A 131 -11.60 10.02 -18.53
CA LEU A 131 -10.98 10.97 -17.62
C LEU A 131 -9.46 10.77 -17.47
N ASN A 132 -8.89 9.82 -18.20
CA ASN A 132 -7.49 9.38 -18.10
C ASN A 132 -7.10 9.04 -16.66
N ILE A 133 -7.91 8.21 -16.01
CA ILE A 133 -7.67 7.66 -14.67
C ILE A 133 -7.20 6.21 -14.81
N MET A 134 -6.12 5.87 -14.10
CA MET A 134 -5.63 4.49 -14.05
C MET A 134 -6.45 3.67 -13.05
N LEU A 135 -6.70 2.41 -13.39
CA LEU A 135 -7.43 1.46 -12.57
C LEU A 135 -6.50 0.33 -12.20
N TRP A 136 -6.15 0.23 -10.92
CA TRP A 136 -5.29 -0.81 -10.35
C TRP A 136 -6.15 -1.72 -9.45
N ASP A 137 -6.71 -2.76 -10.07
CA ASP A 137 -7.55 -3.75 -9.40
C ASP A 137 -6.72 -4.81 -8.66
N ARG A 138 -7.41 -5.77 -8.02
CA ARG A 138 -6.78 -6.91 -7.33
C ARG A 138 -5.70 -7.58 -8.17
N GLY A 139 -5.97 -7.88 -9.44
CA GLY A 139 -5.04 -8.61 -10.30
C GLY A 139 -3.76 -7.81 -10.53
N TYR A 140 -3.89 -6.49 -10.67
CA TYR A 140 -2.76 -5.58 -10.76
C TYR A 140 -1.98 -5.51 -9.44
N LEU A 141 -2.65 -5.35 -8.30
CA LEU A 141 -1.98 -5.31 -6.99
C LEU A 141 -1.23 -6.62 -6.68
N ASP A 142 -1.83 -7.77 -6.98
CA ASP A 142 -1.20 -9.09 -6.85
C ASP A 142 0.05 -9.25 -7.72
N SER A 143 0.14 -8.52 -8.84
CA SER A 143 1.32 -8.51 -9.71
C SER A 143 2.45 -7.64 -9.16
N MET A 144 2.10 -6.57 -8.43
CA MET A 144 3.06 -5.68 -7.77
C MET A 144 3.69 -6.32 -6.53
N ASP A 145 2.93 -7.13 -5.79
CA ASP A 145 3.38 -7.76 -4.53
C ASP A 145 4.35 -8.94 -4.76
N LYS A 146 4.42 -9.47 -5.98
CA LYS A 146 5.30 -10.59 -6.35
C LYS A 146 6.71 -10.18 -6.79
N THR A 147 7.01 -8.88 -6.74
CA THR A 147 8.30 -8.30 -7.19
C THR A 147 9.25 -8.12 -6.01
#